data_AF-A0A964XHC7-F1
#
_entry.id   AF-A0A964XHC7-F1
#
_cell.length_a   1.000
_cell.length_b   1.000
_cell.length_c   1.000
_cell.angle_alpha   90.00
_cell.angle_beta   90.00
_cell.angle_gamma   90.00
#
_symmetry.space_group_name_H-M   'P 1'
#
loop_
_entity.id
_entity.type
_entity.pdbx_description
1 polymer ?
#
loop_
_entity_poly.entity_id
_entity_poly.type
_entity_poly.pdbx_seq_one_letter_code
_entity_poly.pdbx_strand_id
1 'polypeptide(L)' 'EGVLTARGVSRPQTLTVTFDSPPGETVGKPISFTGRTTIDRRDYGMKSYQLIVGNEVDIELRARMVPR' A
#
# COMPACT_ATOMS: atom_id res chain seq x y z
N GLU A 1 -10.16 2.85 -0.65
CA GLU A 1 -9.94 1.47 -1.13
C GLU A 1 -9.40 1.52 -2.55
N GLY A 2 -8.67 0.49 -2.99
CA GLY A 2 -8.11 0.40 -4.33
C GLY A 2 -7.97 -1.05 -4.79
N VAL A 3 -7.60 -1.26 -6.04
CA VAL A 3 -7.34 -2.61 -6.58
C VAL A 3 -5.84 -2.87 -6.59
N LEU A 4 -5.41 -3.93 -5.90
CA LEU A 4 -4.06 -4.45 -6.02
C LEU A 4 -4.06 -5.61 -6.99
N THR A 5 -3.20 -5.52 -8.02
CA THR A 5 -2.97 -6.60 -8.98
C THR A 5 -1.58 -7.18 -8.78
N ALA A 6 -1.51 -8.48 -8.50
CA ALA A 6 -0.25 -9.21 -8.45
C ALA A 6 -0.41 -10.57 -9.11
N ARG A 7 0.57 -10.97 -9.93
CA ARG A 7 0.53 -12.21 -10.73
C ARG A 7 -0.76 -12.39 -11.54
N GLY A 8 -1.29 -11.29 -12.09
CA GLY A 8 -2.53 -11.30 -12.87
C GLY A 8 -3.82 -11.46 -12.05
N VAL A 9 -3.74 -11.57 -10.71
CA VAL A 9 -4.90 -11.60 -9.82
C VAL A 9 -5.14 -10.21 -9.27
N SER A 10 -6.36 -9.69 -9.46
CA SER A 10 -6.79 -8.37 -8.96
C SER A 10 -7.75 -8.54 -7.79
N ARG A 11 -7.50 -7.83 -6.69
CA ARG A 11 -8.36 -7.86 -5.50
C ARG A 11 -8.48 -6.46 -4.87
N PRO A 12 -9.63 -6.14 -4.24
CA PRO A 12 -9.76 -4.93 -3.45
C PRO A 12 -8.84 -4.98 -2.24
N GLN A 13 -8.18 -3.86 -1.94
CA GLN A 13 -7.32 -3.67 -0.79
C GLN A 13 -7.52 -2.28 -0.17
N THR A 14 -7.33 -2.20 1.13
CA THR A 14 -7.37 -0.94 1.88
C THR A 14 -5.96 -0.57 2.30
N LEU A 15 -5.59 0.69 2.00
CA LEU A 15 -4.33 1.29 2.41
C LEU A 15 -4.62 2.26 3.55
N THR A 16 -4.02 2.03 4.71
CA THR A 16 -4.06 2.99 5.82
C THR A 16 -3.04 4.07 5.55
N VAL A 17 -3.49 5.31 5.41
CA VAL A 17 -2.64 6.45 5.05
C VAL A 17 -2.43 7.36 6.25
N THR A 18 -1.19 7.77 6.47
CA THR A 18 -0.78 8.79 7.44
C THR A 18 -0.08 9.92 6.70
N PHE A 19 -0.54 11.15 6.92
CA PHE A 19 0.10 12.35 6.38
C PHE A 19 1.09 12.93 7.38
N ASP A 20 2.22 13.42 6.88
CA ASP A 20 3.25 14.04 7.73
C ASP A 20 2.83 15.43 8.25
N SER A 21 1.79 16.02 7.65
CA SER A 21 1.20 17.30 8.05
C SER A 21 -0.30 17.31 7.71
N PRO A 22 -1.13 18.09 8.42
CA PRO A 22 -2.56 18.19 8.12
C PRO A 22 -2.79 18.60 6.65
N PRO A 23 -3.52 17.80 5.84
CA PRO A 23 -3.71 18.11 4.43
C PRO A 23 -4.37 19.46 4.18
N GLY A 24 -5.31 19.86 5.04
CA GLY A 24 -6.02 21.14 4.94
C GLY A 24 -5.15 22.38 5.20
N GLU A 25 -4.02 22.22 5.89
CA GLU A 25 -3.06 23.31 6.17
C GLU A 25 -1.96 23.42 5.10
N THR A 26 -1.93 22.48 4.17
CA THR A 26 -0.83 22.29 3.20
C THR A 26 -1.27 22.61 1.77
N VAL A 27 -2.34 23.39 1.60
CA VAL A 27 -2.86 23.82 0.29
C VAL A 27 -1.77 24.55 -0.50
N GLY A 28 -1.54 24.11 -1.74
CA GLY A 28 -0.51 24.68 -2.63
C GLY A 28 0.93 24.31 -2.28
N LYS A 29 1.15 23.48 -1.25
CA LYS A 29 2.48 22.98 -0.87
C LYS A 29 2.57 21.47 -1.13
N PRO A 30 3.78 20.92 -1.31
CA PRO A 30 3.96 19.48 -1.38
C PRO A 30 3.53 18.78 -0.08
N ILE A 31 2.88 17.63 -0.20
CA ILE A 31 2.40 16.82 0.92
C ILE A 31 3.07 15.45 0.87
N SER A 32 3.72 15.05 1.96
CA SER A 32 4.26 13.71 2.14
C SER A 32 3.26 12.82 2.90
N PHE A 33 3.20 11.55 2.52
CA PHE A 33 2.40 10.57 3.23
C PHE A 33 3.05 9.17 3.19
N THR A 34 2.69 8.38 4.19
CA THR A 34 2.99 6.94 4.24
C THR A 34 1.70 6.14 4.22
N GLY A 35 1.59 5.20 3.28
CA GLY A 35 0.52 4.22 3.21
C GLY A 35 1.00 2.83 3.62
N ARG A 36 0.21 2.11 4.42
CA ARG A 36 0.51 0.73 4.84
C ARG A 36 -0.67 -0.20 4.62
N THR A 37 -0.35 -1.42 4.22
CA THR A 37 -1.31 -2.53 4.16
C THR A 37 -0.55 -3.86 4.29
N THR A 38 -1.26 -4.91 4.66
CA THR A 38 -0.72 -6.28 4.73
C THR A 38 -1.64 -7.17 3.90
N ILE A 39 -1.04 -8.00 3.03
CA ILE A 39 -1.77 -8.95 2.21
C ILE A 39 -1.35 -10.38 2.53
N ASP A 40 -2.24 -11.34 2.28
CA ASP A 40 -1.84 -12.75 2.17
C ASP A 40 -1.38 -13.04 0.74
N ARG A 41 -0.11 -13.42 0.57
CA ARG A 41 0.47 -13.69 -0.76
C ARG A 41 -0.23 -14.84 -1.50
N ARG A 42 -0.89 -15.75 -0.79
CA ARG A 42 -1.61 -16.90 -1.37
C ARG A 42 -2.84 -16.46 -2.15
N ASP A 43 -3.45 -15.35 -1.76
CA ASP A 43 -4.59 -14.73 -2.45
C ASP A 43 -4.24 -14.25 -3.86
N TYR A 44 -2.95 -14.04 -4.11
CA TYR A 44 -2.36 -13.63 -5.39
C TYR A 44 -1.57 -14.78 -6.05
N GLY A 45 -1.82 -16.02 -5.62
CA GLY A 45 -1.25 -17.22 -6.22
C GLY A 45 0.24 -17.46 -5.91
N MET A 46 0.83 -16.74 -4.96
CA MET A 46 2.22 -16.97 -4.53
C MET A 46 2.25 -18.09 -3.48
N LYS A 47 2.24 -19.36 -3.91
CA LYS A 47 2.06 -20.52 -3.01
C LYS A 47 3.35 -21.31 -2.69
N SER A 48 4.48 -21.02 -3.32
CA SER A 48 5.73 -21.74 -3.06
C SER A 48 6.30 -21.44 -1.66
N TYR A 49 7.14 -22.34 -1.13
CA TYR A 49 7.93 -22.13 0.10
C TYR A 49 7.13 -21.88 1.40
N GLN A 50 5.93 -22.45 1.55
CA GLN A 50 5.04 -22.17 2.70
C GLN A 50 5.62 -22.50 4.08
N LEU A 51 6.62 -23.40 4.16
CA LEU A 51 7.24 -23.80 5.42
C LEU A 51 8.39 -22.88 5.86
N ILE A 52 8.90 -22.03 4.96
CA ILE A 52 10.08 -21.19 5.23
C ILE A 52 9.84 -19.70 4.94
N VAL A 53 8.81 -19.36 4.17
CA VAL A 53 8.40 -17.97 3.88
C VAL A 53 6.98 -17.76 4.39
N GLY A 54 6.82 -16.75 5.26
CA GLY A 54 5.53 -16.32 5.81
C GLY A 54 4.49 -15.99 4.72
N ASN A 55 3.21 -16.05 5.08
CA ASN A 55 2.12 -15.76 4.14
C ASN A 55 1.86 -14.26 4.01
N GLU A 56 2.11 -13.50 5.07
CA GLU A 56 1.89 -12.07 5.11
C GLU A 56 2.99 -11.31 4.38
N VAL A 57 2.58 -10.30 3.61
CA VAL A 57 3.47 -9.35 2.95
C VAL A 57 3.06 -7.97 3.39
N ASP A 58 3.97 -7.30 4.11
CA ASP A 58 3.82 -5.91 4.47
C ASP A 58 4.21 -5.02 3.30
N ILE A 59 3.31 -4.09 2.97
CA ILE A 59 3.49 -3.12 1.90
C ILE A 59 3.54 -1.74 2.53
N GLU A 60 4.65 -1.03 2.30
CA GLU A 60 4.80 0.36 2.69
C GLU A 60 5.03 1.24 1.45
N LEU A 61 4.19 2.25 1.29
CA LEU A 61 4.28 3.25 0.24
C LEU A 61 4.64 4.59 0.86
N ARG A 62 5.80 5.13 0.49
CA ARG A 62 6.20 6.50 0.84
C ARG A 62 6.17 7.36 -0.40
N ALA A 63 5.39 8.43 -0.36
CA ALA A 63 5.20 9.29 -1.52
C ALA A 63 5.11 10.76 -1.12
N ARG A 64 5.43 11.63 -2.08
CA ARG A 64 5.29 13.07 -2.00
C ARG A 64 4.43 13.56 -3.16
N MET A 65 3.29 14.15 -2.85
CA MET A 65 2.42 14.82 -3.83
C MET A 65 2.88 16.26 -4.01
N VAL A 66 2.95 16.71 -5.26
CA VAL A 66 3.34 18.09 -5.61
C VAL A 66 2.18 18.73 -6.36
N PRO A 67 1.65 19.87 -5.90
CA PRO A 67 0.58 20.57 -6.62
C PRO A 67 1.06 21.02 -8.00
N ARG A 68 0.16 20.94 -8.99
CA ARG A 68 0.37 21.44 -10.36
C ARG A 68 -0.31 22.78 -10.55
#